data_AF-A0A3D4FLT2-F1
#
_entry.id   AF-A0A3D4FLT2-F1
#
_cell.length_a   1.000
_cell.length_b   1.000
_cell.length_c   1.000
_cell.angle_alpha   90.00
_cell.angle_beta   90.00
_cell.angle_gamma   90.00
#
_symmetry.space_group_name_H-M   'P 1'
#
loop_
_entity.id
_entity.type
_entity.pdbx_description
1 polymer ?
#
loop_
_entity_poly.entity_id
_entity_poly.type
_entity_poly.pdbx_seq_one_letter_code
_entity_poly.pdbx_strand_id
1 'polypeptide(L)' 'MKILITAIGRRVELIEELKKHFFVIGTDLNSDIVAINYVDKFYNVPSYKDENYIDILIE' A
#
# COMPACT_ATOMS: atom_id res chain seq x y z
N MET A 1 -6.29 12.74 -7.76
CA MET A 1 -6.78 11.35 -7.91
C MET A 1 -6.10 10.49 -6.86
N LYS A 2 -6.76 9.43 -6.37
CA LYS A 2 -6.20 8.50 -5.37
C LYS A 2 -5.72 7.23 -6.08
N ILE A 3 -4.59 6.68 -5.65
CA ILE A 3 -4.10 5.38 -6.13
C ILE A 3 -3.85 4.46 -4.95
N LEU A 4 -4.26 3.21 -5.09
CA LEU A 4 -3.96 2.13 -4.16
C LEU A 4 -2.78 1.32 -4.70
N ILE A 5 -1.73 1.17 -3.90
CA ILE A 5 -0.58 0.32 -4.22
C ILE A 5 -0.56 -0.80 -3.20
N THR A 6 -0.69 -2.04 -3.67
CA THR A 6 -0.64 -3.22 -2.80
C THR A 6 0.78 -3.77 -2.69
N ALA A 7 1.04 -4.48 -1.59
CA ALA A 7 2.33 -5.07 -1.24
C ALA A 7 3.50 -4.07 -1.36
N ILE A 8 3.37 -2.88 -0.76
CA ILE A 8 4.32 -1.76 -0.95
C ILE A 8 5.78 -2.09 -0.55
N GLY A 9 5.99 -2.99 0.42
CA GLY A 9 7.31 -3.49 0.84
C GLY A 9 8.37 -2.40 0.99
N ARG A 10 9.36 -2.39 0.08
CA ARG A 10 10.50 -1.43 0.08
C ARG A 10 10.51 -0.49 -1.13
N ARG A 11 9.39 -0.32 -1.85
CA ARG A 11 9.32 0.46 -3.11
C ARG A 11 9.27 1.98 -2.88
N VAL A 12 10.23 2.51 -2.12
CA VAL A 12 10.28 3.93 -1.71
C VAL A 12 10.30 4.87 -2.92
N GLU A 13 11.26 4.68 -3.84
CA GLU A 13 11.46 5.57 -4.99
C GLU A 13 10.21 5.63 -5.90
N LEU A 14 9.55 4.48 -6.12
CA LEU A 14 8.30 4.41 -6.88
C LEU A 14 7.18 5.21 -6.20
N ILE A 15 7.04 5.06 -4.90
CA ILE A 15 6.01 5.76 -4.11
C ILE A 15 6.26 7.27 -4.15
N GLU A 16 7.52 7.70 -3.98
CA GLU A 16 7.88 9.11 -4.04
C GLU A 16 7.59 9.73 -5.42
N GLU A 17 7.84 9.01 -6.51
CA GLU A 17 7.50 9.48 -7.85
C GLU A 17 5.97 9.60 -8.03
N LEU A 18 5.21 8.58 -7.62
CA LEU A 18 3.75 8.58 -7.73
C LEU A 18 3.10 9.67 -6.87
N LYS A 19 3.67 9.98 -5.71
CA LYS A 19 3.18 11.04 -4.83
C LYS A 19 3.27 12.44 -5.41
N LYS A 20 4.10 12.67 -6.44
CA LYS A 20 4.12 13.94 -7.18
C LYS A 20 2.81 14.22 -7.90
N HIS A 21 2.01 13.18 -8.18
CA HIS A 21 0.82 13.26 -9.02
C HIS A 21 -0.46 12.70 -8.36
N PHE A 22 -0.32 11.83 -7.36
CA PHE A 22 -1.43 11.11 -6.75
C PHE A 22 -1.37 11.16 -5.22
N PHE A 23 -2.54 11.04 -4.59
CA PHE A 23 -2.62 10.68 -3.19
C PHE A 23 -2.42 9.16 -3.09
N VAL A 24 -1.33 8.71 -2.50
CA VAL A 24 -0.91 7.31 -2.50
C VAL A 24 -1.36 6.61 -1.22
N ILE A 25 -2.24 5.63 -1.39
CA ILE A 25 -2.66 4.70 -0.34
C ILE A 25 -1.84 3.42 -0.52
N GLY A 26 -1.06 3.05 0.47
CA GLY A 26 -0.27 1.82 0.47
C GLY A 26 -0.90 0.72 1.31
N THR A 27 -0.79 -0.52 0.86
CA THR A 27 -1.11 -1.69 1.69
C THR A 27 0.01 -2.72 1.67
N ASP A 28 0.19 -3.41 2.79
CA ASP A 28 1.10 -4.55 2.91
C ASP A 28 0.63 -5.48 4.02
N LEU A 29 1.10 -6.72 4.00
CA LEU A 29 0.86 -7.67 5.08
C LEU A 29 1.72 -7.35 6.31
N ASN A 30 2.88 -6.71 6.11
CA ASN A 30 3.78 -6.32 7.20
C ASN A 30 3.62 -4.83 7.50
N SER A 31 3.48 -4.51 8.79
CA SER A 31 3.53 -3.12 9.28
C SER A 31 4.95 -2.64 9.62
N ASP A 32 5.96 -3.50 9.51
CA ASP A 32 7.38 -3.19 9.74
C ASP A 32 8.15 -3.13 8.43
N ILE A 33 7.81 -2.14 7.59
CA ILE A 33 8.45 -1.92 6.31
C ILE A 33 8.70 -0.43 6.07
N VAL A 34 9.79 -0.13 5.38
CA VAL A 34 10.26 1.24 5.18
C VAL A 34 9.26 2.09 4.39
N ALA A 35 8.57 1.49 3.40
CA ALA A 35 7.66 2.21 2.50
C ALA A 35 6.45 2.86 3.21
N ILE A 36 6.07 2.39 4.40
CA ILE A 36 4.96 2.97 5.18
C ILE A 36 5.20 4.46 5.46
N ASN A 37 6.44 4.85 5.68
CA ASN A 37 6.80 6.24 5.98
C ASN A 37 6.68 7.17 4.76
N TYR A 38 6.48 6.62 3.56
CA TYR A 38 6.50 7.37 2.32
C TYR A 38 5.10 7.52 1.72
N VAL A 39 4.13 6.66 2.03
CA VAL A 39 2.75 6.77 1.53
C VAL A 39 1.95 7.85 2.27
N ASP A 40 0.83 8.32 1.70
CA ASP A 40 -0.05 9.28 2.38
C ASP A 40 -0.98 8.61 3.40
N LYS A 41 -1.35 7.35 3.13
CA LYS A 41 -2.10 6.51 4.07
C LYS A 41 -1.67 5.05 3.94
N PHE A 42 -1.62 4.34 5.06
CA PHE A 42 -1.27 2.92 5.10
C PHE A 42 -2.40 2.08 5.72
N TYR A 43 -2.60 0.88 5.18
CA TYR A 43 -3.44 -0.16 5.77
C TYR A 43 -2.71 -1.50 5.78
N ASN A 44 -2.82 -2.22 6.89
CA ASN A 44 -2.40 -3.61 6.94
C ASN A 44 -3.52 -4.48 6.34
N VAL A 45 -3.15 -5.41 5.46
CA VAL A 45 -4.08 -6.33 4.77
C VAL A 45 -3.56 -7.76 4.94
N PRO A 46 -4.42 -8.79 4.85
CA PRO A 46 -3.94 -10.16 4.97
C PRO A 46 -3.04 -10.54 3.79
N SER A 47 -2.45 -11.73 3.87
CA SER A 47 -1.71 -12.31 2.74
C SER A 47 -2.61 -12.41 1.51
N TYR A 48 -2.05 -12.26 0.31
CA TYR A 48 -2.78 -12.50 -0.94
C TYR A 48 -3.29 -13.95 -1.08
N LYS A 49 -2.82 -14.87 -0.21
CA LYS A 49 -3.29 -16.26 -0.12
C LYS A 49 -4.53 -16.41 0.77
N ASP A 50 -4.87 -15.39 1.55
CA ASP A 50 -6.11 -15.36 2.32
C ASP A 50 -7.28 -15.22 1.36
N GLU A 51 -8.31 -16.05 1.56
CA GLU A 51 -9.51 -16.04 0.71
C GLU A 51 -10.25 -14.70 0.77
N ASN A 52 -10.13 -13.96 1.88
CA ASN A 52 -10.78 -12.67 2.09
C ASN A 52 -9.92 -11.48 1.62
N TYR A 53 -8.74 -11.72 1.03
CA TYR A 53 -7.83 -10.64 0.61
C TYR A 53 -8.49 -9.63 -0.32
N ILE A 54 -9.26 -10.12 -1.30
CA ILE A 54 -9.94 -9.25 -2.27
C ILE A 54 -11.09 -8.49 -1.62
N ASP A 55 -11.88 -9.14 -0.76
CA ASP A 55 -13.00 -8.49 -0.08
C ASP A 55 -12.52 -7.33 0.81
N ILE A 56 -11.44 -7.54 1.55
CA ILE A 56 -10.81 -6.51 2.39
C ILE A 56 -10.25 -5.33 1.58
N LEU A 57 -9.85 -5.55 0.32
CA LEU A 57 -9.38 -4.46 -0.54
C LEU A 57 -10.53 -3.62 -1.12
N ILE A 58 -11.74 -4.15 -1.18
CA ILE A 58 -12.91 -3.53 -1.81
C ILE A 58 -13.84 -2.87 -0.78
N GLU A 59 -13.79 -3.29 0.49
CA GLU A 59 -14.52 -2.68 1.62
C GLU A 59 -14.13 -1.21 1.89
#